data_AF-A0AAT9R1I0-F1
#
_entry.id   AF-A0AAT9R1I0-F1
#
_cell.length_a   1.000
_cell.length_b   1.000
_cell.length_c   1.000
_cell.angle_alpha   90.00
_cell.angle_beta   90.00
_cell.angle_gamma   90.00
#
_symmetry.space_group_name_H-M   'P 1'
#
loop_
_entity.id
_entity.type
_entity.pdbx_description
1 polymer ?
#
loop_
_entity_poly.entity_id
_entity_poly.type
_entity_poly.pdbx_seq_one_letter_code
_entity_poly.pdbx_strand_id
1 'polypeptide(L)' 'MSGGRVGAAVRQTEIPMLRAYRLWFEHTRRCDKGCKGVRKAQDGCADGRELWGAYRVARIGGVS' A
#
# COMPACT_ATOMS: atom_id res chain seq x y z
N MET A 1 -21.44 -22.26 -5.32
CA MET A 1 -21.17 -21.07 -6.15
C MET A 1 -20.74 -19.91 -5.25
N SER A 2 -19.45 -19.80 -4.95
CA SER A 2 -18.90 -18.76 -4.06
C SER A 2 -17.98 -17.84 -4.84
N GLY A 3 -18.57 -16.96 -5.65
CA GLY A 3 -17.82 -16.06 -6.54
C GLY A 3 -18.43 -14.65 -6.68
N GLY A 4 -19.36 -14.26 -5.80
CA GLY A 4 -20.17 -13.05 -6.02
C GLY A 4 -19.94 -11.87 -5.07
N ARG A 5 -19.30 -12.06 -3.91
CA ARG A 5 -19.32 -11.03 -2.84
C ARG A 5 -18.03 -10.24 -2.65
N VAL A 6 -16.92 -10.66 -3.26
CA VAL A 6 -15.62 -9.96 -3.11
C VAL A 6 -15.48 -8.80 -4.10
N GLY A 7 -16.33 -8.73 -5.14
CA GLY A 7 -16.25 -7.70 -6.18
C GLY A 7 -17.05 -6.41 -5.91
N ALA A 8 -18.12 -6.47 -5.12
CA ALA A 8 -19.03 -5.33 -4.94
C ALA A 8 -18.53 -4.32 -3.88
N ALA A 9 -17.87 -4.79 -2.81
CA ALA A 9 -17.33 -3.94 -1.75
C ALA A 9 -16.10 -3.11 -2.19
N VAL A 10 -15.44 -3.49 -3.29
CA VAL A 10 -14.22 -2.80 -3.79
C VAL A 10 -14.57 -1.47 -4.47
N ARG A 11 -15.84 -1.23 -4.84
CA ARG A 11 -16.28 0.02 -5.48
C ARG A 11 -16.83 1.07 -4.52
N GLN A 12 -17.03 0.71 -3.24
CA GLN A 12 -17.64 1.59 -2.25
C GLN A 12 -16.53 2.19 -1.38
N THR A 13 -15.91 3.27 -1.86
CA THR A 13 -14.87 4.04 -1.16
C THR A 13 -13.69 3.18 -0.70
N GLU A 14 -12.69 2.98 -1.58
CA GLU A 14 -11.40 2.43 -1.14
C GLU A 14 -10.94 3.17 0.12
N ILE A 15 -10.89 2.46 1.25
CA ILE A 15 -10.41 3.01 2.51
C ILE A 15 -9.00 3.55 2.22
N PRO A 16 -8.70 4.83 2.48
CA PRO A 16 -7.43 5.47 2.09
C PRO A 16 -6.19 4.66 2.51
N MET A 17 -6.28 3.96 3.64
CA MET A 17 -5.27 3.04 4.14
C MET A 17 -5.02 1.86 3.20
N LEU A 18 -6.08 1.20 2.69
CA LEU A 18 -5.95 0.07 1.77
C LEU A 18 -5.37 0.53 0.42
N ARG A 19 -5.77 1.70 -0.06
CA ARG A 19 -5.22 2.29 -1.28
C ARG A 19 -3.73 2.57 -1.13
N ALA A 20 -3.32 3.22 -0.03
CA ALA A 20 -1.93 3.51 0.25
C ALA A 20 -1.09 2.23 0.41
N TYR A 21 -1.63 1.21 1.07
CA TYR A 21 -0.99 -0.10 1.17
C TYR A 21 -0.78 -0.75 -0.20
N ARG A 22 -1.80 -0.73 -1.06
CA ARG A 22 -1.72 -1.31 -2.41
C ARG A 22 -0.66 -0.61 -3.25
N LEU A 23 -0.62 0.72 -3.24
CA LEU A 23 0.39 1.50 -3.96
C LEU A 23 1.81 1.17 -3.49
N TRP A 24 2.04 1.12 -2.17
CA TRP A 24 3.32 0.70 -1.62
C TRP A 24 3.69 -0.72 -2.06
N PHE A 25 2.76 -1.67 -1.96
CA PHE A 25 3.02 -3.07 -2.31
C PHE A 25 3.28 -3.27 -3.81
N GLU A 26 2.54 -2.58 -4.67
CA GLU A 26 2.78 -2.63 -6.11
C GLU A 26 4.15 -2.03 -6.48
N HIS A 27 4.56 -0.96 -5.79
CA HIS A 27 5.90 -0.39 -5.93
C HIS A 27 6.98 -1.39 -5.53
N THR A 28 6.90 -2.01 -4.35
CA THR A 28 7.95 -2.95 -3.89
C THR A 28 8.11 -4.17 -4.80
N ARG A 29 7.04 -4.59 -5.49
CA ARG A 29 7.10 -5.68 -6.46
C ARG A 29 7.79 -5.32 -7.77
N ARG A 30 7.70 -4.06 -8.20
CA ARG A 30 8.19 -3.60 -9.50
C ARG A 30 9.52 -2.86 -9.43
N CYS A 31 9.85 -2.32 -8.27
CA CYS A 31 11.03 -1.50 -8.06
C CYS A 31 12.31 -2.36 -8.07
N ASP A 32 13.16 -2.04 -9.04
CA ASP A 32 14.51 -2.56 -9.25
C ASP A 32 15.57 -1.81 -8.42
N LYS A 33 15.22 -0.64 -7.88
CA LYS A 33 16.10 0.26 -7.10
C LYS A 33 16.25 -0.13 -5.63
N GLY A 34 16.20 -1.42 -5.30
CA GLY A 34 16.47 -1.90 -3.95
C GLY A 34 15.25 -2.02 -3.02
N CYS A 35 14.02 -2.07 -3.54
CA CYS A 35 12.86 -2.49 -2.73
C CYS A 35 12.63 -4.02 -2.74
N LYS A 36 13.24 -4.75 -3.67
CA LYS A 36 13.08 -6.20 -3.75
C LYS A 36 13.91 -6.88 -2.65
N GLY A 37 13.27 -7.74 -1.86
CA GLY A 37 13.94 -8.53 -0.82
C GLY A 37 14.25 -7.77 0.48
N VAL A 38 13.87 -6.49 0.60
CA VAL A 38 14.03 -5.76 1.86
C VAL A 38 13.02 -6.23 2.90
N ARG A 39 13.50 -6.48 4.13
CA ARG A 39 12.65 -6.91 5.25
C ARG A 39 11.85 -5.76 5.86
N LYS A 40 12.34 -4.52 5.76
CA LYS A 40 11.68 -3.33 6.30
C LYS A 40 11.50 -2.32 5.18
N ALA A 41 10.33 -1.69 5.13
CA ALA A 41 10.04 -0.64 4.15
C ALA A 41 10.99 0.57 4.23
N GLN A 42 11.57 0.82 5.42
CA GLN A 42 12.55 1.88 5.66
C GLN A 42 13.88 1.64 4.94
N ASP A 43 14.19 0.37 4.63
CA ASP A 43 15.44 -0.01 3.95
C ASP A 43 15.28 0.01 2.42
N GLY A 44 14.06 0.25 1.92
CA GLY A 44 13.78 0.38 0.49
C GLY A 44 14.23 1.73 -0.08
N CYS A 45 13.96 1.94 -1.37
CA CYS A 45 14.25 3.20 -2.04
C CYS A 45 13.42 4.37 -1.48
N ALA A 46 13.76 5.61 -1.87
CA ALA A 46 13.09 6.81 -1.39
C ALA A 46 11.56 6.78 -1.63
N ASP A 47 11.12 6.48 -2.84
CA ASP A 47 9.71 6.39 -3.20
C ASP A 47 8.98 5.32 -2.38
N GLY A 48 9.60 4.16 -2.18
CA GLY A 48 9.07 3.08 -1.35
C GLY A 48 8.90 3.50 0.12
N ARG A 49 9.82 4.32 0.65
CA ARG A 49 9.71 4.89 2.01
C ARG A 49 8.59 5.91 2.12
N GLU A 50 8.41 6.74 1.10
CA GLU A 50 7.34 7.74 1.05
C GLU A 50 5.96 7.09 1.03
N LEU A 51 5.77 6.09 0.15
CA LEU A 51 4.54 5.31 0.07
C LEU A 51 4.24 4.58 1.39
N TRP A 52 5.26 4.06 2.05
CA TRP A 52 5.14 3.48 3.39
C TRP A 52 4.74 4.52 4.45
N GLY A 53 5.25 5.75 4.34
CA GLY A 53 4.83 6.89 5.15
C GLY A 53 3.35 7.21 4.99
N ALA A 54 2.88 7.33 3.75
CA ALA A 54 1.47 7.61 3.44
C ALA A 54 0.53 6.53 3.99
N TYR A 55 0.91 5.25 3.86
CA TYR A 55 0.18 4.14 4.48
C TYR A 55 0.10 4.29 6.01
N ARG A 56 1.20 4.62 6.67
CA ARG A 56 1.23 4.80 8.14
C ARG A 56 0.30 5.94 8.58
N VAL A 57 0.32 7.08 7.90
CA VAL A 57 -0.57 8.22 8.18
C VAL A 57 -2.04 7.80 8.04
N ALA A 58 -2.40 7.18 6.91
CA ALA A 58 -3.76 6.72 6.65
C ALA A 58 -4.24 5.65 7.65
N ARG A 59 -3.33 4.80 8.17
CA ARG A 59 -3.64 3.78 9.17
C ARG A 59 -3.86 4.35 10.57
N ILE A 60 -3.12 5.39 10.95
CA ILE A 60 -3.23 6.02 12.28
C ILE A 60 -4.42 7.00 12.31
N GLY A 61 -5.05 7.27 11.16
CA GLY A 61 -6.13 8.26 11.03
C GLY A 61 -5.60 9.69 11.03
N GLY A 62 -4.33 9.88 10.65
CA GLY A 62 -3.67 11.18 10.67
C GLY A 62 -4.34 12.14 9.69
N VAL A 63 -4.97 13.17 10.25
CA VAL A 63 -5.16 14.46 9.59
C VAL A 63 -3.76 15.02 9.33
N SER A 64 -3.44 15.26 8.05
CA SER A 64 -2.27 16.05 7.65
C SER A 64 -2.36 17.47 8.19
#